data_AF-A0AAE5LHY4-F1
#
_entry.id   AF-A0AAE5LHY4-F1
#
_cell.length_a   1.000
_cell.length_b   1.000
_cell.length_c   1.000
_cell.angle_alpha   90.00
_cell.angle_beta   90.00
_cell.angle_gamma   90.00
#
_symmetry.space_group_name_H-M   'P 1'
#
loop_
_entity.id
_entity.type
_entity.pdbx_description
1 polymer ?
#
loop_
_entity_poly.entity_id
_entity_poly.type
_entity_poly.pdbx_seq_one_letter_code
_entity_poly.pdbx_strand_id
1 'polypeptide(L)'
;MKEIIEAFLVRLKSPFLGMVTLIYVAFNFKSIVTFFIVNNEEKLKIIDAYSFDWKLALGCALLSFSYLVFSDWLQLLIDMGVLRARELRKSKAYESQAKIVEAEYKSSKEYLGKLIDKELLNWKEEKDSLLDSLAESKEIVDKNYKKYHQLEQKFSYVFADRDNKLTQLNDQRDLTKALGNSIASLGVKISDLNSKTEIETDFFDTKMRLEDLMNSYLKVQQDVDFISTVLDVNIKEANKEESETNKDSDALVK
;
A
#
# COMPACT_ATOMS: atom_id res chain seq x y z
N MET A 1 -89.45 44.42 -4.04
CA MET A 1 -88.21 45.13 -4.47
C MET A 1 -86.93 44.38 -4.11
N LYS A 2 -86.76 43.85 -2.89
CA LYS A 2 -85.54 43.10 -2.50
C LYS A 2 -85.26 41.86 -3.36
N GLU A 3 -86.28 41.03 -3.62
CA GLU A 3 -86.13 39.81 -4.43
C GLU A 3 -85.72 40.08 -5.90
N ILE A 4 -86.16 41.21 -6.47
CA ILE A 4 -85.81 41.62 -7.84
C ILE A 4 -84.35 42.06 -7.90
N ILE A 5 -83.90 42.83 -6.90
CA ILE A 5 -82.51 43.28 -6.78
C ILE A 5 -81.59 42.07 -6.55
N GLU A 6 -82.02 41.11 -5.74
CA GLU A 6 -81.25 39.90 -5.45
C GLU A 6 -81.15 38.98 -6.67
N ALA A 7 -82.25 38.80 -7.42
CA ALA A 7 -82.24 38.09 -8.71
C ALA A 7 -81.34 38.77 -9.75
N PHE A 8 -81.29 40.11 -9.77
CA PHE A 8 -80.40 40.87 -10.66
C PHE A 8 -78.92 40.70 -10.27
N LEU A 9 -78.60 40.77 -8.97
CA LEU A 9 -77.26 40.55 -8.45
C LEU A 9 -76.77 39.12 -8.69
N VAL A 10 -77.63 38.11 -8.57
CA VAL A 10 -77.29 36.71 -8.90
C VAL A 10 -77.01 36.55 -10.39
N ARG A 11 -77.76 37.23 -11.26
CA ARG A 11 -77.52 37.19 -12.72
C ARG A 11 -76.26 37.94 -13.14
N LEU A 12 -75.90 39.02 -12.44
CA LEU A 12 -74.63 39.74 -12.60
C LEU A 12 -73.40 38.91 -12.22
N LYS A 13 -73.55 37.84 -11.42
CA LYS A 13 -72.46 36.88 -11.14
C LYS A 13 -72.09 36.04 -12.35
N SER A 14 -72.91 36.00 -13.40
CA SER A 14 -72.53 35.36 -14.66
C SER A 14 -71.41 36.18 -15.33
N PRO A 15 -70.25 35.59 -15.64
CA PRO A 15 -69.11 36.31 -16.23
C PRO A 15 -69.47 37.09 -17.49
N PHE A 16 -70.31 36.49 -18.34
CA PHE A 16 -70.81 37.13 -19.54
C PHE A 16 -71.70 38.34 -19.24
N LEU A 17 -72.75 38.18 -18.43
CA LEU A 17 -73.68 39.26 -18.13
C LEU A 17 -73.00 40.40 -17.36
N GLY A 18 -72.13 40.06 -16.41
CA GLY A 18 -71.27 41.00 -15.70
C GLY A 18 -70.41 41.82 -16.67
N MET A 19 -69.73 41.17 -17.61
CA MET A 19 -68.94 41.85 -18.64
C MET A 19 -69.77 42.76 -19.54
N VAL A 20 -70.91 42.27 -20.04
CA VAL A 20 -71.80 43.07 -20.90
C VAL A 20 -72.27 44.32 -20.16
N THR A 21 -72.68 44.18 -18.91
CA THR A 21 -73.10 45.32 -18.10
C THR A 21 -71.96 46.28 -17.79
N LEU A 22 -70.75 45.79 -17.46
CA LEU A 22 -69.58 46.61 -17.21
C LEU A 22 -69.18 47.42 -18.44
N ILE A 23 -69.13 46.76 -19.61
CA ILE A 23 -68.79 47.41 -20.88
C ILE A 23 -69.87 48.44 -21.24
N TYR A 24 -71.15 48.09 -21.08
CA TYR A 24 -72.25 49.02 -21.35
C TYR A 24 -72.23 50.24 -20.42
N VAL A 25 -71.93 50.04 -19.13
CA VAL A 25 -71.73 51.13 -18.16
C VAL A 25 -70.51 51.97 -18.52
N ALA A 26 -69.41 51.36 -18.95
CA ALA A 26 -68.21 52.08 -19.38
C ALA A 26 -68.49 53.00 -20.59
N PHE A 27 -69.25 52.53 -21.58
CA PHE A 27 -69.66 53.35 -22.72
C PHE A 27 -70.66 54.46 -22.34
N ASN A 28 -71.53 54.22 -21.36
CA ASN A 28 -72.49 55.21 -20.87
C ASN A 28 -71.99 56.03 -19.66
N PHE A 29 -70.71 55.91 -19.31
CA PHE A 29 -70.15 56.49 -18.09
C PHE A 29 -70.37 58.00 -18.00
N LYS A 30 -70.21 58.71 -19.12
CA LYS A 30 -70.46 60.16 -19.21
C LYS A 30 -71.90 60.51 -18.81
N SER A 31 -72.89 59.80 -19.35
CA SER A 31 -74.31 60.01 -19.05
C SER A 31 -74.64 59.70 -17.59
N ILE A 32 -74.03 58.64 -17.04
CA ILE A 32 -74.20 58.27 -15.62
C ILE A 32 -73.62 59.36 -14.71
N VAL A 33 -72.41 59.85 -14.99
CA VAL A 33 -71.77 60.92 -14.20
C VAL A 33 -72.57 62.22 -14.27
N THR A 34 -73.04 62.62 -15.45
CA THR A 34 -73.91 63.80 -15.61
C THR A 34 -75.21 63.65 -14.82
N PHE A 35 -75.81 62.46 -14.81
CA PHE A 35 -77.01 62.18 -14.02
C PHE A 35 -76.82 62.36 -12.51
N PHE A 36 -75.64 62.02 -11.97
CA PHE A 36 -75.37 62.17 -10.54
C PHE A 36 -75.10 63.62 -10.09
N ILE A 37 -74.60 64.48 -10.98
CA ILE A 37 -74.19 65.86 -10.66
C ILE A 37 -75.34 66.87 -10.76
N VAL A 38 -76.33 66.55 -11.59
CA VAL A 38 -77.40 67.46 -12.01
C VAL A 38 -78.53 67.58 -10.96
N ASN A 39 -79.30 68.68 -10.97
CA ASN A 39 -80.42 68.94 -10.06
C ASN A 39 -81.65 68.04 -10.34
N ASN A 40 -82.53 67.84 -9.35
CA ASN A 40 -83.65 66.88 -9.45
C ASN A 40 -84.61 67.13 -10.63
N GLU A 41 -84.87 68.40 -10.99
CA GLU A 41 -85.73 68.74 -12.14
C GLU A 41 -85.08 68.37 -13.49
N GLU A 42 -83.76 68.49 -13.58
CA GLU A 42 -83.01 68.15 -14.77
C GLU A 42 -82.77 66.63 -14.87
N LYS A 43 -82.71 65.91 -13.73
CA LYS A 43 -82.68 64.42 -13.73
C LYS A 43 -83.92 63.83 -14.38
N LEU A 44 -85.10 64.39 -14.11
CA LEU A 44 -86.36 63.94 -14.72
C LEU A 44 -86.33 64.12 -16.24
N LYS A 45 -85.79 65.25 -16.73
CA LYS A 45 -85.60 65.48 -18.17
C LYS A 45 -84.64 64.48 -18.81
N ILE A 46 -83.57 64.10 -18.11
CA ILE A 46 -82.62 63.09 -18.59
C ILE A 46 -83.27 61.70 -18.66
N ILE A 47 -84.12 61.35 -17.68
CA ILE A 47 -84.87 60.08 -17.67
C ILE A 47 -85.90 60.04 -18.80
N ASP A 48 -86.65 61.13 -19.00
CA ASP A 48 -87.68 61.19 -20.05
C ASP A 48 -87.07 61.18 -21.47
N ALA A 49 -85.87 61.75 -21.63
CA ALA A 49 -85.13 61.72 -22.89
C ALA A 49 -84.34 60.43 -23.12
N TYR A 50 -84.28 59.53 -22.13
CA TYR A 50 -83.51 58.30 -22.24
C TYR A 50 -84.20 57.30 -23.17
N SER A 51 -83.54 56.99 -24.29
CA SER A 51 -83.93 55.88 -25.16
C SER A 51 -82.88 54.77 -25.04
N PHE A 52 -83.37 53.54 -24.89
CA PHE A 52 -82.48 52.39 -24.79
C PHE A 52 -81.86 52.09 -26.17
N ASP A 53 -80.55 52.32 -26.30
CA ASP A 53 -79.82 52.03 -27.53
C ASP A 53 -79.49 50.53 -27.63
N TRP A 54 -80.35 49.81 -28.36
CA TRP A 54 -80.19 48.39 -28.66
C TRP A 54 -78.91 48.08 -29.46
N LYS A 55 -78.43 49.02 -30.29
CA LYS A 55 -77.20 48.79 -31.09
C LYS A 55 -75.98 48.79 -30.19
N LEU A 56 -75.93 49.72 -29.23
CA LEU A 56 -74.86 49.77 -28.23
C LEU A 56 -74.88 48.52 -27.33
N ALA A 57 -76.06 48.08 -26.88
CA ALA A 57 -76.19 46.88 -26.06
C ALA A 57 -75.72 45.61 -26.80
N LEU A 58 -76.10 45.46 -28.08
CA LEU A 58 -75.64 44.35 -28.93
C LEU A 58 -74.12 44.40 -29.18
N GLY A 59 -73.56 45.60 -29.39
CA GLY A 59 -72.12 45.80 -29.52
C GLY A 59 -71.36 45.38 -28.26
N CYS A 60 -71.87 45.74 -27.08
CA CYS A 60 -71.29 45.33 -25.79
C CYS A 60 -71.38 43.81 -25.59
N ALA A 61 -72.49 43.18 -26.02
CA ALA A 61 -72.67 41.72 -25.99
C ALA A 61 -71.64 41.00 -26.88
N LEU A 62 -71.46 41.47 -28.12
CA LEU A 62 -70.47 40.92 -29.05
C LEU A 62 -69.04 41.11 -28.55
N LEU A 63 -68.71 42.29 -28.00
CA LEU A 63 -67.39 42.56 -27.43
C LEU A 63 -67.08 41.65 -26.24
N SER A 64 -68.06 41.46 -25.35
CA SER A 64 -67.93 40.57 -24.20
C SER A 64 -67.76 39.11 -24.61
N PHE A 65 -68.53 38.67 -25.61
CA PHE A 65 -68.39 37.32 -26.17
C PHE A 65 -67.02 37.11 -26.81
N SER A 66 -66.60 38.07 -27.63
CA SER A 66 -65.27 38.09 -28.25
C SER A 66 -64.18 37.99 -27.19
N TYR A 67 -64.23 38.81 -26.14
CA TYR A 67 -63.28 38.74 -25.03
C TYR A 67 -63.24 37.36 -24.38
N LEU A 68 -64.40 36.76 -24.06
CA LEU A 68 -64.43 35.44 -23.40
C LEU A 68 -63.75 34.38 -24.27
N VAL A 69 -64.02 34.38 -25.58
CA VAL A 69 -63.36 33.47 -26.51
C VAL A 69 -61.86 33.76 -26.55
N PHE A 70 -61.45 35.01 -26.78
CA PHE A 70 -60.04 35.37 -26.91
C PHE A 70 -59.23 35.22 -25.62
N SER A 71 -59.85 35.32 -24.45
CA SER A 71 -59.19 35.16 -23.16
C SER A 71 -58.55 33.77 -23.02
N ASP A 72 -59.29 32.72 -23.34
CA ASP A 72 -58.80 31.33 -23.27
C ASP A 72 -57.66 31.09 -24.27
N TRP A 73 -57.79 31.64 -25.49
CA TRP A 73 -56.73 31.57 -26.50
C TRP A 73 -55.47 32.33 -26.09
N LEU A 74 -55.62 33.50 -25.46
CA LEU A 74 -54.50 34.29 -24.95
C LEU A 74 -53.77 33.52 -23.85
N GLN A 75 -54.50 32.85 -22.96
CA GLN A 75 -53.92 32.03 -21.90
C GLN A 75 -53.09 30.88 -22.49
N LEU A 76 -53.61 30.17 -23.49
CA LEU A 76 -52.86 29.12 -24.19
C LEU A 76 -51.56 29.62 -24.84
N LEU A 77 -51.58 30.82 -25.45
CA LEU A 77 -50.39 31.41 -26.04
C LEU A 77 -49.33 31.76 -24.99
N ILE A 78 -49.75 32.29 -23.84
CA ILE A 78 -48.85 32.59 -22.72
C ILE A 78 -48.22 31.29 -22.19
N ASP A 79 -49.02 30.25 -21.95
CA ASP A 79 -48.54 28.97 -21.45
C ASP A 79 -47.55 28.31 -22.41
N MET A 80 -47.84 28.34 -23.72
CA MET A 80 -46.93 27.83 -24.76
C MET A 80 -45.61 28.61 -24.80
N GLY A 81 -45.67 29.94 -24.65
CA GLY A 81 -44.48 30.78 -24.55
C GLY A 81 -43.61 30.44 -23.33
N VAL A 82 -44.23 30.23 -22.17
CA VAL A 82 -43.55 29.87 -20.93
C VAL A 82 -42.90 28.48 -21.04
N LEU A 83 -43.61 27.49 -21.58
CA LEU A 83 -43.07 26.14 -21.79
C LEU A 83 -41.84 26.17 -22.71
N ARG A 84 -41.94 26.86 -23.85
CA ARG A 84 -40.83 26.98 -24.80
C ARG A 84 -39.63 27.70 -24.20
N ALA A 85 -39.85 28.77 -23.43
CA ALA A 85 -38.79 29.46 -22.71
C ALA A 85 -38.12 28.56 -21.67
N ARG A 86 -38.89 27.71 -20.98
CA ARG A 86 -38.38 26.74 -20.01
C ARG A 86 -37.54 25.66 -20.67
N GLU A 87 -37.97 25.13 -21.81
CA GLU A 87 -37.22 24.14 -22.59
C GLU A 87 -35.88 24.69 -23.06
N LEU A 88 -35.84 25.93 -23.58
CA LEU A 88 -34.60 26.58 -23.99
C LEU A 88 -33.62 26.81 -22.85
N ARG A 89 -34.12 27.13 -21.64
CA ARG A 89 -33.26 27.23 -20.45
C ARG A 89 -32.70 25.87 -20.04
N LYS A 90 -33.53 24.83 -20.06
CA LYS A 90 -33.10 23.46 -19.74
C LYS A 90 -32.06 22.95 -20.73
N SER A 91 -32.26 23.14 -22.05
CA SER A 91 -31.31 22.68 -23.06
C SER A 91 -29.92 23.31 -22.88
N LYS A 92 -29.87 24.63 -22.64
CA LYS A 92 -28.61 25.33 -22.33
C LYS A 92 -27.95 24.81 -21.04
N ALA A 93 -28.75 24.53 -20.00
CA ALA A 93 -28.23 23.97 -18.76
C ALA A 93 -27.64 22.57 -18.97
N TYR A 94 -28.31 21.70 -19.74
CA TYR A 94 -27.78 20.37 -20.08
C TYR A 94 -26.49 20.46 -20.90
N GLU A 95 -26.41 21.38 -21.86
CA GLU A 95 -25.19 21.60 -22.64
C GLU A 95 -24.02 22.06 -21.75
N SER A 96 -24.27 22.98 -20.80
CA SER A 96 -23.24 23.41 -19.85
C SER A 96 -22.80 22.29 -18.92
N GLN A 97 -23.73 21.46 -18.43
CA GLN A 97 -23.42 20.32 -17.56
C GLN A 97 -22.61 19.26 -18.32
N ALA A 98 -22.96 18.98 -19.58
CA ALA A 98 -22.19 18.07 -20.42
C ALA A 98 -20.74 18.54 -20.61
N LYS A 99 -20.53 19.84 -20.86
CA LYS A 99 -19.18 20.42 -20.97
C LYS A 99 -18.38 20.33 -19.66
N ILE A 100 -19.02 20.52 -18.51
CA ILE A 100 -18.38 20.38 -17.19
C ILE A 100 -17.96 18.94 -16.96
N VAL A 101 -18.86 17.98 -17.22
CA VAL A 101 -18.57 16.54 -17.06
C VAL A 101 -17.44 16.09 -18.01
N GLU A 102 -17.43 16.57 -19.25
CA GLU A 102 -16.35 16.29 -20.20
C GLU A 102 -15.01 16.84 -19.71
N ALA A 103 -15.00 18.06 -19.17
CA ALA A 103 -13.80 18.67 -18.61
C ALA A 103 -13.29 17.92 -17.37
N GLU A 104 -14.19 17.51 -16.47
CA GLU A 104 -13.86 16.69 -15.29
C GLU A 104 -13.30 15.33 -15.69
N TYR A 105 -13.91 14.67 -16.68
CA TYR A 105 -13.43 13.40 -17.19
C TYR A 105 -12.03 13.54 -17.81
N LYS A 106 -11.81 14.56 -18.63
CA LYS A 106 -10.51 14.82 -19.25
C LYS A 106 -9.44 15.12 -18.21
N SER A 107 -9.75 15.95 -17.20
CA SER A 107 -8.85 16.26 -16.09
C SER A 107 -8.51 15.02 -15.26
N SER A 108 -9.52 14.20 -14.94
CA SER A 108 -9.33 12.95 -14.18
C SER A 108 -8.46 11.95 -14.96
N LYS A 109 -8.69 11.82 -16.27
CA LYS A 109 -7.88 10.97 -17.14
C LYS A 109 -6.43 11.42 -17.19
N GLU A 110 -6.18 12.73 -17.30
CA GLU A 110 -4.82 13.30 -17.30
C GLU A 110 -4.12 13.10 -15.94
N TYR A 111 -4.84 13.30 -14.84
CA TYR A 111 -4.33 13.05 -13.49
C TYR A 111 -3.93 11.58 -13.29
N LEU A 112 -4.82 10.65 -13.68
CA LEU A 112 -4.53 9.22 -13.61
C LEU A 112 -3.35 8.83 -14.50
N GLY A 113 -3.23 9.41 -15.70
CA GLY A 113 -2.08 9.21 -16.57
C GLY A 113 -0.77 9.61 -15.88
N LYS A 114 -0.71 10.82 -15.29
CA LYS A 114 0.47 11.29 -14.55
C LYS A 114 0.79 10.44 -13.33
N LEU A 115 -0.22 9.92 -12.63
CA LEU A 115 -0.04 9.05 -11.50
C LEU A 115 0.59 7.71 -11.93
N ILE A 116 0.05 7.10 -12.99
CA ILE A 116 0.57 5.85 -13.56
C ILE A 116 2.01 6.04 -14.05
N ASP A 117 2.30 7.14 -14.75
CA ASP A 117 3.67 7.42 -15.24
C ASP A 117 4.65 7.55 -14.07
N LYS A 118 4.23 8.19 -12.97
CA LYS A 118 5.03 8.31 -11.75
C LYS A 118 5.23 6.96 -11.06
N GLU A 119 4.18 6.16 -10.93
CA GLU A 119 4.27 4.81 -10.34
C GLU A 119 5.18 3.90 -11.16
N LEU A 120 5.14 3.98 -12.50
CA LEU A 120 6.04 3.23 -13.38
C LEU A 120 7.50 3.64 -13.19
N LEU A 121 7.78 4.94 -13.04
CA LEU A 121 9.13 5.43 -12.75
C LEU A 121 9.62 4.91 -11.39
N ASN A 122 8.81 5.06 -10.34
CA ASN A 122 9.14 4.55 -9.01
C ASN A 122 9.39 3.03 -9.02
N TRP A 123 8.53 2.27 -9.69
CA TRP A 123 8.68 0.82 -9.77
C TRP A 123 9.95 0.40 -10.52
N LYS A 124 10.35 1.18 -11.53
CA LYS A 124 11.63 0.97 -12.22
C LYS A 124 12.81 1.23 -11.30
N GLU A 125 12.80 2.33 -10.55
CA GLU A 125 13.84 2.66 -9.57
C GLU A 125 13.94 1.59 -8.46
N GLU A 126 12.81 1.15 -7.92
CA GLU A 126 12.76 0.06 -6.93
C GLU A 126 13.31 -1.25 -7.50
N LYS A 127 12.94 -1.59 -8.74
CA LYS A 127 13.45 -2.80 -9.41
C LYS A 127 14.96 -2.73 -9.62
N ASP A 128 15.49 -1.58 -10.06
CA ASP A 128 16.92 -1.40 -10.28
C ASP A 128 17.68 -1.50 -8.94
N SER A 129 17.15 -0.88 -7.88
CA SER A 129 17.71 -1.00 -6.52
C SER A 129 17.71 -2.44 -5.99
N LEU A 130 16.62 -3.19 -6.23
CA LEU A 130 16.54 -4.60 -5.84
C LEU A 130 17.53 -5.46 -6.64
N LEU A 131 17.71 -5.19 -7.93
CA LEU A 131 18.72 -5.89 -8.75
C LEU A 131 20.14 -5.63 -8.25
N ASP A 132 20.45 -4.40 -7.87
CA ASP A 132 21.76 -4.06 -7.29
C ASP A 132 21.99 -4.79 -5.96
N SER A 133 20.99 -4.80 -5.07
CA SER A 133 21.09 -5.54 -3.80
C SER A 133 21.24 -7.06 -3.99
N LEU A 134 20.60 -7.61 -5.03
CA LEU A 134 20.71 -9.02 -5.39
C LEU A 134 22.12 -9.34 -5.92
N ALA A 135 22.70 -8.44 -6.72
CA ALA A 135 24.06 -8.59 -7.23
C ALA A 135 25.08 -8.57 -6.10
N GLU A 136 24.94 -7.63 -5.15
CA GLU A 136 25.79 -7.54 -3.96
C GLU A 136 25.65 -8.80 -3.09
N SER A 137 24.42 -9.24 -2.82
CA SER A 137 24.16 -10.48 -2.06
C SER A 137 24.81 -11.70 -2.72
N LYS A 138 24.71 -11.81 -4.05
CA LYS A 138 25.34 -12.90 -4.81
C LYS A 138 26.86 -12.88 -4.70
N GLU A 139 27.48 -11.71 -4.72
CA GLU A 139 28.93 -11.57 -4.53
C GLU A 139 29.36 -12.00 -3.12
N ILE A 140 28.60 -11.60 -2.09
CA ILE A 140 28.86 -12.01 -0.70
C ILE A 140 28.74 -13.53 -0.56
N VAL A 141 27.70 -14.14 -1.14
CA VAL A 141 27.50 -15.60 -1.13
C VAL A 141 28.67 -16.31 -1.81
N ASP A 142 29.12 -15.86 -2.98
CA ASP A 142 30.25 -16.46 -3.70
C ASP A 142 31.57 -16.33 -2.90
N LYS A 143 31.79 -15.17 -2.27
CA LYS A 143 32.94 -14.96 -1.39
C LYS A 143 32.92 -15.88 -0.17
N ASN A 144 31.76 -16.05 0.46
CA ASN A 144 31.60 -16.94 1.61
C ASN A 144 31.75 -18.41 1.20
N TYR A 145 31.23 -18.80 0.04
CA TYR A 145 31.43 -20.14 -0.52
C TYR A 145 32.91 -20.45 -0.75
N LYS A 146 33.67 -19.51 -1.32
CA LYS A 146 35.14 -19.65 -1.48
C LYS A 146 35.86 -19.78 -0.15
N LYS A 147 35.50 -18.97 0.85
CA LYS A 147 36.07 -19.09 2.21
C LYS A 147 35.75 -20.45 2.83
N TYR A 148 34.53 -20.94 2.69
CA TYR A 148 34.13 -22.25 3.18
C TYR A 148 34.97 -23.37 2.55
N HIS A 149 35.14 -23.36 1.23
CA HIS A 149 36.00 -24.32 0.52
C HIS A 149 37.46 -24.27 0.98
N GLN A 150 38.01 -23.08 1.19
CA GLN A 150 39.37 -22.93 1.72
C GLN A 150 39.48 -23.51 3.14
N LEU A 151 38.45 -23.31 3.96
CA LEU A 151 38.42 -23.83 5.32
C LEU A 151 38.30 -25.36 5.32
N GLU A 152 37.47 -25.93 4.45
CA GLU A 152 37.31 -27.37 4.25
C GLU A 152 38.64 -28.03 3.81
N GLN A 153 39.38 -27.38 2.90
CA GLN A 153 40.72 -27.84 2.51
C GLN A 153 41.71 -27.80 3.68
N LYS A 154 41.69 -26.73 4.49
CA LYS A 154 42.53 -26.64 5.70
C LYS A 154 42.18 -27.74 6.70
N PHE A 155 40.90 -28.00 6.95
CA PHE A 155 40.47 -29.10 7.82
C PHE A 155 40.96 -30.45 7.30
N SER A 156 40.83 -30.71 6.01
CA SER A 156 41.34 -31.95 5.39
C SER A 156 42.85 -32.12 5.62
N TYR A 157 43.64 -31.05 5.43
CA TYR A 157 45.08 -31.07 5.71
C TYR A 157 45.38 -31.34 7.20
N VAL A 158 44.65 -30.68 8.11
CA VAL A 158 44.82 -30.87 9.56
C VAL A 158 44.48 -32.31 9.98
N PHE A 159 43.41 -32.90 9.42
CA PHE A 159 43.06 -34.29 9.68
C PHE A 159 44.13 -35.26 9.16
N ALA A 160 44.66 -35.03 7.96
CA ALA A 160 45.76 -35.83 7.41
C ALA A 160 47.06 -35.71 8.25
N ASP A 161 47.42 -34.50 8.69
CA ASP A 161 48.58 -34.30 9.58
C ASP A 161 48.40 -34.99 10.93
N ARG A 162 47.20 -34.88 11.51
CA ARG A 162 46.84 -35.58 12.76
C ARG A 162 46.98 -37.10 12.59
N ASP A 163 46.45 -37.67 11.53
CA ASP A 163 46.48 -39.12 11.30
C ASP A 163 47.91 -39.63 11.06
N ASN A 164 48.75 -38.84 10.35
CA ASN A 164 50.18 -39.13 10.21
C ASN A 164 50.91 -39.09 11.56
N LYS A 165 50.67 -38.08 12.39
CA LYS A 165 51.25 -37.99 13.75
C LYS A 165 50.78 -39.13 14.64
N LEU A 166 49.51 -39.53 14.55
CA LEU A 166 48.98 -40.66 15.31
C LEU A 166 49.69 -41.98 14.93
N THR A 167 49.98 -42.15 13.64
CA THR A 167 50.71 -43.31 13.13
C THR A 167 52.15 -43.32 13.67
N GLN A 168 52.85 -42.19 13.61
CA GLN A 168 54.21 -42.05 14.17
C GLN A 168 54.25 -42.35 15.67
N LEU A 169 53.26 -41.88 16.43
CA LEU A 169 53.16 -42.16 17.86
C LEU A 169 52.91 -43.65 18.16
N ASN A 170 52.10 -44.32 17.35
CA ASN A 170 51.89 -45.76 17.48
C ASN A 170 53.17 -46.55 17.19
N ASP A 171 53.90 -46.18 16.14
CA ASP A 171 55.19 -46.79 15.79
C ASP A 171 56.22 -46.59 16.92
N GLN A 172 56.29 -45.38 17.48
CA GLN A 172 57.15 -45.09 18.64
C GLN A 172 56.77 -45.94 19.85
N ARG A 173 55.48 -46.01 20.19
CA ARG A 173 54.98 -46.82 21.32
C ARG A 173 55.35 -48.29 21.16
N ASP A 174 55.21 -48.84 19.96
CA ASP A 174 55.52 -50.24 19.70
C ASP A 174 57.04 -50.50 19.75
N LEU A 175 57.85 -49.52 19.33
CA LEU A 175 59.30 -49.54 19.51
C LEU A 175 59.70 -49.46 20.99
N THR A 176 59.03 -48.63 21.79
CA THR A 176 59.23 -48.55 23.25
C THR A 176 58.90 -49.87 23.93
N LYS A 177 57.82 -50.55 23.52
CA LYS A 177 57.49 -51.89 24.03
C LYS A 177 58.55 -52.93 23.66
N ALA A 178 59.04 -52.91 22.42
CA ALA A 178 60.11 -53.82 21.97
C ALA A 178 61.42 -53.59 22.74
N LEU A 179 61.79 -52.33 22.99
CA LEU A 179 62.91 -51.97 23.85
C LEU A 179 62.71 -52.45 25.28
N GLY A 180 61.53 -52.22 25.87
CA GLY A 180 61.19 -52.69 27.22
C GLY A 180 61.30 -54.21 27.37
N ASN A 181 60.78 -54.97 26.41
CA ASN A 181 60.93 -56.43 26.37
C ASN A 181 62.40 -56.85 26.23
N SER A 182 63.19 -56.14 25.42
CA SER A 182 64.61 -56.42 25.24
C SER A 182 65.40 -56.16 26.52
N ILE A 183 65.16 -55.03 27.19
CA ILE A 183 65.73 -54.69 28.51
C ILE A 183 65.37 -55.76 29.53
N ALA A 184 64.11 -56.19 29.59
CA ALA A 184 63.69 -57.26 30.50
C ALA A 184 64.43 -58.58 30.20
N SER A 185 64.55 -58.97 28.93
CA SER A 185 65.28 -60.18 28.54
C SER A 185 66.78 -60.11 28.88
N LEU A 186 67.41 -58.94 28.71
CA LEU A 186 68.80 -58.70 29.11
C LEU A 186 68.95 -58.72 30.63
N GLY A 187 68.02 -58.15 31.38
CA GLY A 187 68.00 -58.20 32.83
C GLY A 187 67.96 -59.63 33.37
N VAL A 188 67.15 -60.50 32.78
CA VAL A 188 67.13 -61.94 33.09
C VAL A 188 68.49 -62.58 32.79
N LYS A 189 69.06 -62.30 31.61
CA LYS A 189 70.36 -62.85 31.20
C LYS A 189 71.51 -62.39 32.10
N ILE A 190 71.51 -61.14 32.55
CA ILE A 190 72.47 -60.60 33.52
C ILE A 190 72.31 -61.29 34.88
N SER A 191 71.07 -61.51 35.35
CA SER A 191 70.79 -62.24 36.59
C SER A 191 71.32 -63.68 36.52
N ASP A 192 71.11 -64.35 35.39
CA ASP A 192 71.61 -65.70 35.15
C ASP A 192 73.14 -65.74 35.11
N LEU A 193 73.79 -64.76 34.46
CA LEU A 193 75.25 -64.65 34.41
C LEU A 193 75.85 -64.37 35.80
N ASN A 194 75.22 -63.51 36.61
CA ASN A 194 75.65 -63.25 38.00
C ASN A 194 75.58 -64.50 38.89
N SER A 195 74.75 -65.50 38.53
CA SER A 195 74.64 -66.76 39.26
C SER A 195 75.69 -67.81 38.85
N LYS A 196 76.42 -67.59 37.75
CA LYS A 196 77.49 -68.47 37.25
C LYS A 196 78.83 -67.76 37.37
N THR A 197 79.66 -68.19 38.31
CA THR A 197 81.01 -67.65 38.59
C THR A 197 82.03 -67.96 37.48
N GLU A 198 81.87 -67.35 36.30
CA GLU A 198 82.92 -67.16 35.31
C GLU A 198 82.48 -66.07 34.31
N ILE A 199 83.43 -65.18 33.96
CA ILE A 199 83.40 -64.17 32.86
C ILE A 199 83.13 -62.71 33.29
N GLU A 200 84.20 -61.98 33.65
CA GLU A 200 84.18 -60.52 33.92
C GLU A 200 84.05 -59.66 32.64
N THR A 201 84.43 -60.16 31.46
CA THR A 201 84.41 -59.41 30.21
C THR A 201 83.02 -59.30 29.55
N ASP A 202 82.24 -60.38 29.51
CA ASP A 202 80.87 -60.36 28.96
C ASP A 202 79.89 -59.58 29.84
N PHE A 203 80.10 -59.57 31.17
CA PHE A 203 79.28 -58.78 32.09
C PHE A 203 79.44 -57.27 31.82
N PHE A 204 80.66 -56.81 31.59
CA PHE A 204 80.95 -55.40 31.34
C PHE A 204 80.36 -54.90 30.02
N ASP A 205 80.48 -55.68 28.94
CA ASP A 205 79.94 -55.30 27.63
C ASP A 205 78.40 -55.30 27.62
N THR A 206 77.79 -56.28 28.32
CA THR A 206 76.33 -56.35 28.47
C THR A 206 75.79 -55.20 29.33
N LYS A 207 76.52 -54.80 30.38
CA LYS A 207 76.17 -53.65 31.23
C LYS A 207 76.26 -52.32 30.47
N MET A 208 77.32 -52.10 29.68
CA MET A 208 77.44 -50.89 28.85
C MET A 208 76.28 -50.78 27.84
N ARG A 209 75.92 -51.89 27.16
CA ARG A 209 74.78 -51.87 26.24
C ARG A 209 73.45 -51.59 26.94
N LEU A 210 73.29 -52.04 28.18
CA LEU A 210 72.09 -51.73 28.98
C LEU A 210 72.04 -50.25 29.38
N GLU A 211 73.17 -49.66 29.76
CA GLU A 211 73.27 -48.23 30.08
C GLU A 211 73.00 -47.36 28.84
N ASP A 212 73.53 -47.72 27.68
CA ASP A 212 73.23 -47.03 26.41
C ASP A 212 71.75 -47.15 26.02
N LEU A 213 71.16 -48.33 26.20
CA LEU A 213 69.73 -48.53 25.97
C LEU A 213 68.86 -47.77 26.98
N MET A 214 69.24 -47.70 28.25
CA MET A 214 68.54 -46.90 29.25
C MET A 214 68.63 -45.40 28.95
N ASN A 215 69.80 -44.91 28.52
CA ASN A 215 69.97 -43.53 28.12
C ASN A 215 69.15 -43.21 26.85
N SER A 216 69.09 -44.12 25.89
CA SER A 216 68.24 -44.00 24.72
C SER A 216 66.76 -44.01 25.08
N TYR A 217 66.33 -44.88 26.00
CA TYR A 217 64.97 -44.95 26.51
C TYR A 217 64.55 -43.65 27.21
N LEU A 218 65.41 -43.10 28.08
CA LEU A 218 65.18 -41.83 28.77
C LEU A 218 65.02 -40.67 27.78
N LYS A 219 65.82 -40.65 26.71
CA LYS A 219 65.73 -39.63 25.66
C LYS A 219 64.40 -39.72 24.90
N VAL A 220 63.99 -40.93 24.51
CA VAL A 220 62.69 -41.15 23.86
C VAL A 220 61.54 -40.73 24.79
N GLN A 221 61.64 -40.98 26.09
CA GLN A 221 60.61 -40.59 27.05
C GLN A 221 60.52 -39.06 27.22
N GLN A 222 61.65 -38.35 27.22
CA GLN A 222 61.65 -36.89 27.20
C GLN A 222 61.03 -36.31 25.92
N ASP A 223 61.29 -36.92 24.77
CA ASP A 223 60.70 -36.49 23.49
C ASP A 223 59.16 -36.69 23.49
N VAL A 224 58.67 -37.78 24.09
CA VAL A 224 57.23 -38.03 24.27
C VAL A 224 56.58 -36.99 25.17
N ASP A 225 57.20 -36.65 26.31
CA ASP A 225 56.68 -35.64 27.24
C ASP A 225 56.65 -34.24 26.60
N PHE A 226 57.66 -33.91 25.79
CA PHE A 226 57.70 -32.66 25.03
C PHE A 226 56.55 -32.59 24.02
N ILE A 227 56.32 -33.65 23.25
CA ILE A 227 55.24 -33.70 22.25
C ILE A 227 53.86 -33.61 22.90
N SER A 228 53.65 -34.28 24.04
CA SER A 228 52.39 -34.17 24.82
C SER A 228 52.13 -32.72 25.24
N THR A 229 53.17 -32.01 25.67
CA THR A 229 53.06 -30.62 26.12
C THR A 229 52.70 -29.69 24.96
N VAL A 230 53.29 -29.89 23.77
CA VAL A 230 52.97 -29.10 22.57
C VAL A 230 51.53 -29.34 22.10
N LEU A 231 51.04 -30.58 22.20
CA LEU A 231 49.65 -30.91 21.86
C LEU A 231 48.65 -30.22 22.79
N ASP A 232 48.92 -30.19 24.09
CA ASP A 232 48.07 -29.50 25.07
C ASP A 232 48.04 -27.98 24.85
N VAL A 233 49.15 -27.37 24.41
CA VAL A 233 49.20 -25.95 24.06
C VAL A 233 48.37 -25.65 22.81
N ASN A 234 48.52 -26.44 21.76
CA ASN A 234 47.77 -26.24 20.51
C ASN A 234 46.25 -26.45 20.70
N ILE A 235 45.84 -27.40 21.54
CA ILE A 235 44.42 -27.62 21.86
C ILE A 235 43.86 -26.43 22.66
N LYS A 236 44.65 -25.86 23.59
CA LYS A 236 44.24 -24.65 24.33
C LYS A 236 44.16 -23.40 23.45
N GLU A 237 45.07 -23.24 22.49
CA GLU A 237 45.03 -22.14 21.54
C GLU A 237 43.84 -22.24 20.59
N ALA A 238 43.54 -23.44 20.06
CA ALA A 238 42.35 -23.68 19.24
C ALA A 238 41.05 -23.37 19.98
N ASN A 239 40.93 -23.77 21.25
CA ASN A 239 39.76 -23.46 22.08
C ASN A 239 39.66 -21.96 22.45
N LYS A 240 40.76 -21.21 22.44
CA LYS A 240 40.77 -19.77 22.73
C LYS A 240 40.28 -18.96 21.52
N GLU A 241 40.71 -19.32 20.31
CA GLU A 241 40.23 -18.73 19.05
C GLU A 241 38.72 -18.99 18.82
N GLU A 242 38.21 -20.14 19.25
CA GLU A 242 36.77 -20.45 19.21
C GLU A 242 35.95 -19.61 20.22
N SER A 243 36.56 -19.18 21.33
CA SER A 243 35.90 -18.31 22.32
C SER A 243 35.90 -16.82 21.94
N GLU A 244 36.93 -16.37 21.21
CA GLU A 244 37.03 -14.99 20.73
C GLU A 244 36.13 -14.74 19.52
N THR A 245 35.97 -15.73 18.64
CA THR A 245 35.01 -15.68 17.51
C THR A 245 33.54 -15.69 17.96
N ASN A 246 33.22 -16.35 19.08
CA ASN A 246 31.86 -16.30 19.66
C ASN A 246 31.54 -14.95 20.31
N LYS A 247 32.52 -14.25 20.91
CA LYS A 247 32.32 -12.91 21.50
C LYS A 247 32.08 -11.81 20.46
N ASP A 248 32.71 -11.91 19.29
CA ASP A 248 32.45 -10.97 18.19
C ASP A 248 31.10 -11.23 17.49
N SER A 249 30.56 -12.45 17.58
CA SER A 249 29.21 -12.75 17.08
C SER A 249 28.10 -12.16 17.94
N ASP A 250 28.29 -12.06 19.27
CA ASP A 250 27.34 -11.41 20.20
C ASP A 250 27.44 -9.88 20.17
N ALA A 251 28.55 -9.30 19.70
CA ALA A 251 28.72 -7.86 19.52
C ALA A 251 28.04 -7.32 18.25
N LEU A 252 27.68 -8.18 17.30
CA LEU A 252 26.98 -7.85 16.05
C LEU A 252 25.45 -8.04 16.12
N VAL A 253 24.91 -8.44 17.27
CA VAL A 253 23.45 -8.61 17.53
C VAL A 253 22.88 -7.51 18.46
N LYS A 254 23.57 -6.37 18.59
CA LYS A 254 23.04 -5.14 19.19
C LYS A 254 23.07 -3.99 18.19
#